data_AF-A0A2S6C3I1-F1
#
_entry.id   AF-A0A2S6C3I1-F1
#
_cell.length_a   1.000
_cell.length_b   1.000
_cell.length_c   1.000
_cell.angle_alpha   90.00
_cell.angle_beta   90.00
_cell.angle_gamma   90.00
#
_symmetry.space_group_name_H-M   'P 1'
#
loop_
_entity.id
_entity.type
_entity.pdbx_description
1 polymer ?
#
loop_
_entity_poly.entity_id
_entity_poly.type
_entity_poly.pdbx_seq_one_letter_code
_entity_poly.pdbx_strand_id
1 'polypeptide(L)'
;MLIDIKPDNVFVNWTCDQEGNKVVTKTALGDFDIACKLKYGETRITPHAMGNVMWRSPEAQACMANGATDIYSLGLVYIHALGGGELLVVEDWKELIEAGYPPEQDIVTKHFCYFGPVPDTLYEQIRDEHWRGGVPISCRGR
;
A
#
# COMPACT_ATOMS: atom_id res chain seq x y z
N MET A 1 1.44 -11.15 10.42
CA MET A 1 1.53 -10.18 9.32
C MET A 1 1.12 -10.88 8.04
N LEU A 2 0.36 -10.19 7.19
CA LEU A 2 -0.22 -10.73 5.96
C LEU A 2 0.61 -10.39 4.73
N ILE A 3 1.23 -9.20 4.68
CA ILE A 3 2.14 -8.72 3.62
C ILE A 3 1.43 -8.39 2.28
N ASP A 4 0.26 -8.96 1.99
CA ASP A 4 -0.48 -8.74 0.74
C ASP A 4 -1.94 -8.33 0.95
N ILE A 5 -2.17 -7.31 1.79
CA ILE A 5 -3.52 -6.73 1.93
C ILE A 5 -3.82 -5.86 0.71
N LYS A 6 -4.84 -6.26 -0.06
CA LYS A 6 -5.34 -5.59 -1.27
C LYS A 6 -6.84 -5.91 -1.44
N PRO A 7 -7.61 -5.14 -2.25
CA PRO A 7 -9.04 -5.37 -2.42
C PRO A 7 -9.40 -6.79 -2.84
N ASP A 8 -8.59 -7.41 -3.72
CA ASP A 8 -8.79 -8.78 -4.20
C ASP A 8 -8.80 -9.82 -3.07
N ASN A 9 -8.11 -9.52 -1.97
CA ASN A 9 -7.97 -10.41 -0.82
C ASN A 9 -9.03 -10.12 0.27
N VAL A 10 -9.97 -9.20 0.01
CA VAL A 10 -11.11 -8.90 0.89
C VAL A 10 -12.39 -9.52 0.34
N PHE A 11 -12.81 -10.60 0.98
CA PHE A 11 -14.02 -11.32 0.62
C PHE A 11 -15.23 -10.72 1.34
N VAL A 12 -16.30 -10.48 0.58
CA VAL A 12 -17.52 -9.85 1.09
C VAL A 12 -18.72 -10.74 0.79
N ASN A 13 -19.38 -11.20 1.85
CA ASN A 13 -20.72 -11.77 1.74
C ASN A 13 -21.74 -10.62 1.77
N TRP A 14 -22.74 -10.72 0.92
CA TRP A 14 -23.80 -9.73 0.83
C TRP A 14 -25.16 -10.39 0.59
N THR A 15 -26.23 -9.66 0.90
CA THR A 15 -27.62 -9.99 0.60
C THR A 15 -28.29 -8.78 -0.05
N CYS A 16 -29.52 -8.91 -0.53
CA CYS A 16 -30.37 -7.77 -0.84
C CYS A 16 -31.34 -7.48 0.31
N ASP A 17 -31.62 -6.21 0.57
CA ASP A 17 -32.76 -5.79 1.37
C ASP A 17 -34.08 -5.86 0.57
N GLN A 18 -35.18 -5.41 1.17
CA GLN A 18 -36.51 -5.43 0.54
C GLN A 18 -36.63 -4.50 -0.67
N GLU A 19 -35.78 -3.48 -0.77
CA GLU A 19 -35.72 -2.52 -1.88
C GLU A 19 -34.76 -2.99 -2.99
N GLY A 20 -34.07 -4.12 -2.78
CA GLY A 20 -33.10 -4.68 -3.72
C GLY A 20 -31.69 -4.12 -3.55
N ASN A 21 -31.42 -3.29 -2.55
CA ASN A 21 -30.10 -2.74 -2.29
C ASN A 21 -29.17 -3.82 -1.73
N LYS A 22 -27.91 -3.83 -2.17
CA LYS A 22 -26.90 -4.75 -1.64
C LYS A 22 -26.51 -4.33 -0.21
N VAL A 23 -26.64 -5.26 0.73
CA VAL A 23 -26.24 -5.10 2.13
C VAL A 23 -25.12 -6.09 2.43
N VAL A 24 -23.98 -5.57 2.88
CA VAL A 24 -22.86 -6.40 3.34
C VAL A 24 -23.24 -7.09 4.65
N THR A 25 -23.09 -8.42 4.69
CA THR A 25 -23.42 -9.24 5.87
C THR A 25 -22.19 -9.72 6.61
N LYS A 26 -21.08 -9.91 5.90
CA LYS A 26 -19.81 -10.36 6.48
C LYS A 26 -18.65 -9.99 5.57
N THR A 27 -17.51 -9.69 6.20
CA THR A 27 -16.23 -9.52 5.52
C THR A 27 -15.19 -10.46 6.09
N ALA A 28 -14.28 -10.95 5.25
CA ALA A 28 -13.14 -11.77 5.66
C ALA A 28 -11.91 -11.44 4.82
N LEU A 29 -10.73 -11.52 5.43
CA LEU A 29 -9.46 -11.53 4.71
C LEU A 29 -9.15 -12.95 4.26
N GLY A 30 -8.63 -13.09 3.05
CA GLY A 30 -8.10 -14.35 2.53
C GLY A 30 -6.70 -14.19 1.96
N ASP A 31 -6.24 -15.23 1.25
CA ASP A 31 -4.91 -15.31 0.62
C ASP A 31 -3.75 -15.06 1.61
N PHE A 32 -3.41 -16.12 2.35
CA PHE A 32 -2.39 -16.10 3.41
C PHE A 32 -1.06 -16.71 2.96
N ASP A 33 -0.83 -16.88 1.64
CA ASP A 33 0.28 -17.66 1.10
C ASP A 33 1.66 -17.10 1.47
N ILE A 34 1.75 -15.78 1.66
CA ILE A 34 2.97 -15.10 2.09
C ILE A 34 2.90 -14.59 3.54
N ALA A 35 1.89 -14.98 4.30
CA ALA A 35 1.73 -14.55 5.68
C ALA A 35 2.90 -15.04 6.56
N CYS A 36 3.36 -14.18 7.45
CA CYS A 36 4.50 -14.46 8.32
C CYS A 36 4.19 -14.12 9.78
N LYS A 37 4.67 -14.97 10.70
CA LYS A 37 4.64 -14.71 12.13
C LYS A 37 5.85 -13.87 12.53
N LEU A 38 5.58 -12.66 13.02
CA LEU A 38 6.58 -11.77 13.62
C LEU A 38 6.35 -11.64 15.11
N LYS A 39 7.42 -11.40 15.88
CA LYS A 39 7.30 -10.95 17.27
C LYS A 39 6.86 -9.49 17.30
N TYR A 40 6.26 -9.08 18.41
CA TYR A 40 5.88 -7.67 18.60
C TYR A 40 7.11 -6.76 18.50
N GLY A 41 7.02 -5.70 17.70
CA GLY A 41 8.11 -4.76 17.44
C GLY A 41 9.18 -5.25 16.44
N GLU A 42 9.05 -6.47 15.91
CA GLU A 42 9.97 -6.99 14.91
C GLU A 42 9.68 -6.40 13.53
N THR A 43 10.75 -6.07 12.80
CA THR A 43 10.68 -5.72 11.38
C THR A 43 11.51 -6.70 10.59
N ARG A 44 10.90 -7.32 9.59
CA ARG A 44 11.57 -8.21 8.65
C ARG A 44 12.09 -7.40 7.48
N ILE A 45 13.35 -7.64 7.11
CA ILE A 45 13.95 -7.13 5.88
C ILE A 45 13.96 -8.28 4.87
N THR A 46 13.39 -8.05 3.69
CA THR A 46 13.33 -9.05 2.62
C THR A 46 14.32 -8.72 1.50
N PRO A 47 14.82 -9.71 0.74
CA PRO A 47 15.71 -9.43 -0.39
C PRO A 47 15.04 -8.61 -1.50
N HIS A 48 13.72 -8.73 -1.62
CA HIS A 48 12.88 -8.02 -2.58
C HIS A 48 11.61 -7.53 -1.88
N ALA A 49 11.01 -6.46 -2.40
CA ALA A 49 9.74 -5.97 -1.89
C ALA A 49 8.65 -7.03 -2.11
N MET A 50 7.80 -7.22 -1.10
CA MET A 50 6.79 -8.27 -1.06
C MET A 50 5.38 -7.67 -1.15
N GLY A 51 4.43 -8.47 -1.62
CA GLY A 51 3.04 -8.03 -1.78
C GLY A 51 2.82 -7.13 -3.01
N ASN A 52 1.55 -6.86 -3.28
CA ASN A 52 1.14 -6.09 -4.44
C ASN A 52 1.63 -4.65 -4.36
N VAL A 53 2.32 -4.21 -5.42
CA VAL A 53 2.99 -2.91 -5.50
C VAL A 53 2.07 -1.73 -5.23
N MET A 54 0.80 -1.80 -5.64
CA MET A 54 -0.18 -0.72 -5.45
C MET A 54 -0.53 -0.47 -3.98
N TRP A 55 -0.49 -1.52 -3.17
CA TRP A 55 -1.06 -1.53 -1.83
C TRP A 55 0.02 -1.52 -0.74
N ARG A 56 1.30 -1.52 -1.11
CA ARG A 56 2.41 -1.46 -0.17
C ARG A 56 2.48 -0.10 0.54
N SER A 57 2.82 -0.14 1.81
CA SER A 57 3.30 1.05 2.53
C SER A 57 4.65 1.53 1.99
N PRO A 58 5.04 2.80 2.23
CA PRO A 58 6.33 3.32 1.78
C PRO A 58 7.53 2.47 2.21
N GLU A 59 7.54 2.01 3.46
CA GLU A 59 8.61 1.14 3.97
C GLU A 59 8.55 -0.27 3.37
N ALA A 60 7.37 -0.78 3.00
CA ALA A 60 7.22 -2.05 2.27
C ALA A 60 7.73 -1.96 0.82
N GLN A 61 7.66 -0.77 0.20
CA GLN A 61 8.33 -0.50 -1.09
C GLN A 61 9.86 -0.58 -0.95
N ALA A 62 10.39 -0.23 0.23
CA ALA A 62 11.80 -0.36 0.60
C ALA A 62 12.16 -1.71 1.27
N CYS A 63 11.41 -2.78 0.97
CA CYS A 63 11.68 -4.15 1.44
C CYS A 63 11.60 -4.37 2.96
N MET A 64 10.87 -3.51 3.68
CA MET A 64 10.63 -3.66 5.12
C MET A 64 9.21 -4.15 5.37
N ALA A 65 9.03 -5.17 6.22
CA ALA A 65 7.72 -5.73 6.52
C ALA A 65 7.52 -5.85 8.04
N ASN A 66 6.46 -5.24 8.57
CA ASN A 66 6.08 -5.33 9.98
C ASN A 66 4.55 -5.16 10.15
N GLY A 67 4.05 -5.17 11.39
CA GLY A 67 2.61 -5.01 11.61
C GLY A 67 2.02 -3.69 11.07
N ALA A 68 2.79 -2.61 11.04
CA ALA A 68 2.33 -1.32 10.54
C ALA A 68 2.15 -1.30 9.02
N THR A 69 2.93 -2.11 8.28
CA THR A 69 2.77 -2.21 6.82
C THR A 69 1.39 -2.75 6.45
N ASP A 70 0.92 -3.78 7.16
CA ASP A 70 -0.44 -4.33 6.98
C ASP A 70 -1.53 -3.27 7.29
N ILE A 71 -1.36 -2.50 8.37
CA ILE A 71 -2.33 -1.48 8.76
C ILE A 71 -2.41 -0.36 7.71
N TYR A 72 -1.26 0.05 7.17
CA TYR A 72 -1.22 1.04 6.09
C TYR A 72 -1.96 0.53 4.85
N SER A 73 -1.65 -0.69 4.39
CA SER A 73 -2.32 -1.32 3.25
C SER A 73 -3.83 -1.44 3.47
N LEU A 74 -4.28 -1.79 4.68
CA LEU A 74 -5.70 -1.83 5.03
C LEU A 74 -6.35 -0.43 4.92
N GLY A 75 -5.64 0.62 5.33
CA GLY A 75 -6.10 2.00 5.17
C GLY A 75 -6.31 2.39 3.70
N LEU A 76 -5.39 1.99 2.82
CA LEU A 76 -5.54 2.18 1.38
C LEU A 76 -6.80 1.47 0.84
N VAL A 77 -7.03 0.22 1.26
CA VAL A 77 -8.22 -0.55 0.86
C VAL A 77 -9.52 0.17 1.29
N TYR A 78 -9.55 0.76 2.48
CA TYR A 78 -10.71 1.54 2.93
C TYR A 78 -10.94 2.78 2.08
N ILE A 79 -9.89 3.55 1.78
CA ILE A 79 -10.00 4.73 0.91
C ILE A 79 -10.49 4.32 -0.48
N HIS A 80 -9.96 3.23 -1.03
CA HIS A 80 -10.40 2.70 -2.31
C HIS A 80 -11.89 2.29 -2.30
N ALA A 81 -12.33 1.57 -1.27
CA ALA A 81 -13.72 1.15 -1.11
C ALA A 81 -14.69 2.34 -0.97
N LEU A 82 -14.22 3.46 -0.42
CA LEU A 82 -14.97 4.72 -0.32
C LEU A 82 -14.94 5.56 -1.62
N GLY A 83 -14.33 5.05 -2.70
CA GLY A 83 -14.27 5.72 -4.01
C GLY A 83 -13.00 6.52 -4.26
N GLY A 84 -12.02 6.51 -3.35
CA GLY A 84 -10.74 7.20 -3.51
C GLY A 84 -9.71 6.47 -4.39
N GLY A 85 -10.12 5.47 -5.18
CA GLY A 85 -9.21 4.59 -5.91
C GLY A 85 -8.27 5.31 -6.89
N GLU A 86 -8.78 6.28 -7.64
CA GLU A 86 -8.00 7.06 -8.63
C GLU A 86 -6.83 7.85 -7.99
N LEU A 87 -6.95 8.16 -6.70
CA LEU A 87 -5.95 8.90 -5.92
C LEU A 87 -4.80 7.99 -5.48
N LEU A 88 -5.01 6.67 -5.45
CA LEU A 88 -4.08 5.69 -4.90
C LEU A 88 -3.48 4.77 -5.98
N VAL A 89 -4.25 4.46 -7.03
CA VAL A 89 -3.90 3.48 -8.04
C VAL A 89 -3.35 4.15 -9.30
N VAL A 90 -2.37 3.52 -9.95
CA VAL A 90 -1.82 3.90 -11.25
C VAL A 90 -2.27 2.81 -12.22
N GLU A 91 -3.10 3.19 -13.19
CA GLU A 91 -3.69 2.25 -14.15
C GLU A 91 -2.81 2.06 -15.39
N ASP A 92 -2.04 3.07 -15.80
CA ASP A 92 -1.16 3.02 -16.95
C ASP A 92 0.31 3.21 -16.54
N TRP A 93 1.06 2.11 -16.62
CA TRP A 93 2.49 2.05 -16.32
C TRP A 93 3.38 2.31 -17.53
N LYS A 94 2.78 2.34 -18.72
CA LYS A 94 3.51 2.25 -19.97
C LYS A 94 4.39 3.47 -20.17
N GLU A 95 3.86 4.66 -19.94
CA GLU A 95 4.61 5.91 -20.08
C GLU A 95 5.78 6.02 -19.10
N LEU A 96 5.61 5.54 -17.86
CA LEU A 96 6.66 5.56 -16.83
C LEU A 96 7.79 4.58 -17.14
N ILE A 97 7.44 3.37 -17.58
CA ILE A 97 8.40 2.36 -18.01
C ILE A 97 9.17 2.87 -19.24
N GLU A 98 8.49 3.49 -20.21
CA GLU A 98 9.11 4.10 -21.39
C GLU A 98 10.05 5.27 -21.01
N ALA A 99 9.74 6.01 -19.95
CA ALA A 99 10.58 7.08 -19.41
C ALA A 99 11.71 6.61 -18.47
N GLY A 100 11.80 5.30 -18.18
CA GLY A 100 12.84 4.71 -17.35
C GLY A 100 12.64 4.84 -15.83
N TYR A 101 11.43 5.20 -15.39
CA TYR A 101 11.10 5.28 -13.96
C TYR A 101 10.49 3.98 -13.45
N PRO A 102 10.91 3.48 -12.26
CA PRO A 102 10.30 2.31 -11.66
C PRO A 102 8.87 2.63 -11.19
N PRO A 103 7.87 1.82 -11.58
CA PRO A 103 6.47 1.95 -11.15
C PRO A 103 6.26 2.22 -9.65
N GLU A 104 7.10 1.59 -8.81
CA GLU A 104 7.08 1.69 -7.36
C GLU A 104 7.23 3.15 -6.87
N GLN A 105 8.05 3.96 -7.54
CA GLN A 105 8.30 5.35 -7.14
C GLN A 105 7.08 6.24 -7.33
N ASP A 106 6.27 5.98 -8.37
CA ASP A 106 5.08 6.77 -8.64
C ASP A 106 3.96 6.47 -7.64
N ILE A 107 3.77 5.21 -7.23
CA ILE A 107 2.81 4.85 -6.17
C ILE A 107 3.14 5.55 -4.86
N VAL A 108 4.41 5.49 -4.44
CA VAL A 108 4.86 6.16 -3.23
C VAL A 108 4.63 7.68 -3.34
N THR A 109 4.91 8.25 -4.50
CA THR A 109 4.67 9.67 -4.78
C THR A 109 3.19 10.03 -4.70
N LYS A 110 2.30 9.25 -5.30
CA LYS A 110 0.85 9.44 -5.20
C LYS A 110 0.37 9.40 -3.75
N HIS A 111 0.82 8.41 -2.99
CA HIS A 111 0.52 8.32 -1.56
C HIS A 111 0.94 9.59 -0.81
N PHE A 112 2.18 10.06 -1.01
CA PHE A 112 2.66 11.26 -0.32
C PHE A 112 1.95 12.53 -0.75
N CYS A 113 1.62 12.66 -2.04
CA CYS A 113 0.89 13.83 -2.50
C CYS A 113 -0.60 13.80 -2.08
N TYR A 114 -1.16 12.64 -1.73
CA TYR A 114 -2.49 12.52 -1.11
C TYR A 114 -2.47 12.75 0.41
N PHE A 115 -1.57 12.08 1.14
CA PHE A 115 -1.51 12.16 2.61
C PHE A 115 -0.76 13.39 3.14
N GLY A 116 -0.02 14.08 2.28
CA GLY A 116 0.83 15.20 2.65
C GLY A 116 2.28 14.79 2.93
N PRO A 117 3.14 15.76 3.24
CA PRO A 117 4.56 15.53 3.44
C PRO A 117 4.79 14.53 4.58
N VAL A 118 5.73 13.63 4.33
CA VAL A 118 6.10 12.58 5.27
C VAL A 118 7.07 13.15 6.30
N PRO A 119 6.95 12.79 7.59
CA PRO A 119 7.93 13.18 8.59
C PRO A 119 9.34 12.72 8.22
N ASP A 120 10.35 13.57 8.45
CA ASP A 120 11.74 13.24 8.12
C ASP A 120 12.22 11.93 8.76
N THR A 121 11.67 11.59 9.92
CA THR A 121 11.93 10.34 10.64
C THR A 121 11.60 9.08 9.84
N LEU A 122 10.68 9.13 8.88
CA LEU A 122 10.42 7.97 8.01
C LEU A 122 11.59 7.73 7.05
N TYR A 123 12.17 8.79 6.49
CA TYR A 123 13.33 8.67 5.61
C TYR A 123 14.56 8.11 6.35
N GLU A 124 14.72 8.43 7.63
CA GLU A 124 15.78 7.88 8.48
C GLU A 124 15.63 6.37 8.71
N GLN A 125 14.39 5.87 8.67
CA GLN A 125 14.09 4.44 8.90
C GLN A 125 14.24 3.59 7.63
N ILE A 126 14.11 4.18 6.45
CA ILE A 126 14.34 3.52 5.16
C ILE A 126 15.82 3.15 5.08
N ARG A 127 16.14 1.85 5.07
CA ARG A 127 17.56 1.42 5.07
C ARG A 127 18.22 1.54 3.69
N ASP A 128 17.45 1.45 2.62
CA ASP A 128 17.92 1.56 1.24
C ASP A 128 18.25 3.00 0.85
N GLU A 129 19.49 3.27 0.43
CA GLU A 129 19.97 4.63 0.12
C GLU A 129 19.33 5.21 -1.16
N HIS A 130 18.95 4.36 -2.12
CA HIS A 130 18.28 4.80 -3.34
C HIS A 130 16.86 5.29 -3.03
N TRP A 131 16.15 4.57 -2.16
CA TRP A 131 14.83 4.97 -1.69
C TRP A 131 14.84 6.20 -0.77
N ARG A 132 15.92 6.46 -0.02
CA ARG A 132 16.07 7.70 0.76
C ARG A 132 16.13 8.95 -0.12
N GLY A 133 16.75 8.86 -1.31
CA GLY A 133 16.94 10.00 -2.22
C GLY A 133 15.86 10.19 -3.29
N GLY A 134 15.08 9.14 -3.58
CA GLY A 134 14.16 9.09 -4.73
C GLY A 134 12.75 9.67 -4.51
N VAL A 135 12.45 10.19 -3.33
CA VAL A 135 11.12 10.77 -3.06
C VAL A 135 11.04 12.18 -3.65
N PRO A 136 10.09 12.46 -4.57
CA PRO A 136 10.12 13.71 -5.31
C PRO A 136 9.97 14.91 -4.38
N ILE A 137 10.89 15.85 -4.56
CA ILE A 137 10.98 17.14 -3.88
C ILE A 137 9.67 17.95 -4.07
N SER A 138 8.85 17.63 -5.07
CA SER A 138 7.60 18.32 -5.41
C SER A 138 6.50 18.22 -4.34
N CYS A 139 6.50 17.22 -3.45
CA CYS A 139 5.51 17.14 -2.36
C CYS A 139 6.01 17.77 -1.03
N ARG A 140 7.23 18.36 -0.95
CA ARG A 140 7.80 18.99 0.27
C ARG A 140 7.38 20.46 0.52
N GLY A 141 6.58 21.05 -0.36
CA GLY A 141 6.34 22.50 -0.39
C GLY A 141 4.90 22.94 -0.65
N ARG A 142 3.91 22.30 -0.03
CA ARG A 142 2.57 22.87 0.11
C ARG A 142 2.22 23.09 1.57
#